data_AF-A0A3N0CMY6-F1
#
_entry.id   AF-A0A3N0CMY6-F1
#
_cell.length_a   1.000
_cell.length_b   1.000
_cell.length_c   1.000
_cell.angle_alpha   90.00
_cell.angle_beta   90.00
_cell.angle_gamma   90.00
#
_symmetry.space_group_name_H-M   'P 1'
#
loop_
_entity.id
_entity.type
_entity.pdbx_description
1 polymer ?
#
loop_
_entity_poly.entity_id
_entity_poly.type
_entity_poly.pdbx_seq_one_letter_code
_entity_poly.pdbx_strand_id
1 'polypeptide(L)'
;MDRFRRRDGLSRGGPTGSTVRSSDSADAKHLREFVAARRGVEGFVEPRTTVSEVTMLLVAHDGEWTRRRVPSVQWAHDFANKLGVPSYDAAVVGIPQRMRDYNSRQKAAKAPNPFSQPPPTDTP
;
A
#
# COMPACT_ATOMS: atom_id res chain seq x y z
N MET A 1 48.90 -40.14 15.02
CA MET A 1 47.43 -40.30 15.08
C MET A 1 46.77 -38.98 14.71
N ASP A 2 46.33 -38.91 13.47
CA ASP A 2 45.45 -37.90 12.89
C ASP A 2 44.08 -37.86 13.58
N ARG A 3 43.48 -36.67 13.65
CA ARG A 3 42.34 -36.37 12.76
C ARG A 3 42.02 -34.87 12.76
N PHE A 4 42.48 -34.24 11.69
CA PHE A 4 41.81 -33.11 11.06
C PHE A 4 40.31 -33.40 10.87
N ARG A 5 39.46 -32.46 11.25
CA ARG A 5 38.22 -32.18 10.51
C ARG A 5 38.17 -30.69 10.18
N ARG A 6 38.35 -30.41 8.90
CA ARG A 6 38.03 -29.12 8.28
C ARG A 6 36.51 -28.94 8.24
N ARG A 7 36.08 -27.75 8.66
CA ARG A 7 35.30 -26.73 7.92
C ARG A 7 34.28 -27.23 6.87
N ASP A 8 33.00 -26.95 7.14
CA ASP A 8 31.94 -26.53 6.21
C ASP A 8 30.78 -25.98 7.09
N GLY A 9 30.18 -24.81 6.89
CA GLY A 9 30.01 -24.09 5.64
C GLY A 9 30.08 -22.58 5.79
N LEU A 10 30.65 -21.99 4.75
CA LEU A 10 30.58 -20.59 4.41
C LEU A 10 29.40 -20.42 3.43
N SER A 11 28.71 -19.28 3.55
CA SER A 11 27.95 -18.60 2.49
C SER A 11 26.62 -19.18 2.01
N ARG A 12 25.55 -18.44 2.32
CA ARG A 12 24.73 -17.86 1.25
C ARG A 12 24.50 -16.38 1.52
N GLY A 13 25.37 -15.55 0.96
CA GLY A 13 24.97 -14.21 0.56
C GLY A 13 23.95 -14.34 -0.56
N GLY A 14 22.72 -13.89 -0.30
CA GLY A 14 21.82 -13.41 -1.35
C GLY A 14 21.94 -11.87 -1.40
N PRO A 15 21.86 -11.24 -2.58
CA PRO A 15 21.92 -9.79 -2.66
C PRO A 15 20.64 -9.19 -2.03
N THR A 16 20.72 -7.95 -1.54
CA THR A 16 19.60 -7.02 -1.17
C THR A 16 19.03 -7.04 0.26
N GLY A 17 19.84 -7.28 1.30
CA GLY A 17 19.38 -7.15 2.70
C GLY A 17 19.21 -5.71 3.24
N SER A 18 19.85 -4.71 2.63
CA SER A 18 19.85 -3.33 3.15
C SER A 18 18.68 -2.49 2.64
N THR A 19 18.21 -2.74 1.42
CA THR A 19 17.13 -1.96 0.80
C THR A 19 15.75 -2.40 1.27
N VAL A 20 15.49 -3.70 1.43
CA VAL A 20 14.15 -4.22 1.82
C VAL A 20 13.76 -3.77 3.22
N ARG A 21 14.65 -3.93 4.21
CA ARG A 21 14.41 -3.47 5.61
C ARG A 21 14.26 -1.95 5.69
N SER A 22 15.02 -1.21 4.88
CA SER A 22 14.91 0.25 4.83
C SER A 22 13.61 0.71 4.17
N SER A 23 13.18 0.07 3.09
CA SER A 23 11.89 0.34 2.43
C SER A 23 10.72 0.05 3.36
N ASP A 24 10.72 -1.08 4.10
CA ASP A 24 9.70 -1.38 5.12
C ASP A 24 9.60 -0.26 6.16
N SER A 25 10.74 0.31 6.56
CA SER A 25 10.78 1.42 7.52
C SER A 25 10.26 2.74 6.95
N ALA A 26 10.55 3.03 5.68
CA ALA A 26 10.08 4.24 4.98
C ALA A 26 8.57 4.16 4.72
N ASP A 27 8.08 2.99 4.33
CA ASP A 27 6.66 2.73 4.10
C ASP A 27 5.87 2.83 5.42
N ALA A 28 6.36 2.21 6.49
CA ALA A 28 5.75 2.34 7.82
C ALA A 28 5.76 3.79 8.34
N LYS A 29 6.83 4.56 8.07
CA LYS A 29 6.90 5.99 8.39
C LYS A 29 5.86 6.78 7.61
N HIS A 30 5.76 6.55 6.30
CA HIS A 30 4.77 7.24 5.45
C HIS A 30 3.33 6.95 5.90
N LEU A 31 3.02 5.68 6.22
CA LEU A 31 1.72 5.29 6.74
C LEU A 31 1.41 6.00 8.07
N ARG A 32 2.39 6.10 8.98
CA ARG A 32 2.22 6.81 10.26
C ARG A 32 1.99 8.30 10.06
N GLU A 33 2.73 8.93 9.17
CA GLU A 33 2.55 10.34 8.82
C GLU A 33 1.18 10.60 8.19
N PHE A 34 0.72 9.69 7.34
CA PHE A 34 -0.62 9.78 6.76
C PHE A 34 -1.71 9.76 7.82
N VAL A 35 -1.64 8.82 8.78
CA VAL A 35 -2.57 8.74 9.91
C VAL A 35 -2.50 9.99 10.78
N ALA A 36 -1.30 10.50 11.09
CA ALA A 36 -1.14 11.67 11.94
C ALA A 36 -1.71 12.96 11.31
N ALA A 37 -1.63 13.10 9.99
CA ALA A 37 -2.06 14.30 9.29
C ALA A 37 -3.55 14.33 8.92
N ARG A 38 -4.27 13.21 9.07
CA ARG A 38 -5.66 13.07 8.57
C ARG A 38 -6.59 12.57 9.66
N ARG A 39 -7.87 12.92 9.54
CA ARG A 39 -8.92 12.46 10.46
C ARG A 39 -9.74 11.35 9.84
N GLY A 40 -10.35 10.51 10.70
CA GLY A 40 -11.23 9.42 10.29
C GLY A 40 -10.56 8.44 9.33
N VAL A 41 -9.29 8.13 9.55
CA VAL A 41 -8.55 7.18 8.73
C VAL A 41 -9.00 5.76 9.09
N GLU A 42 -9.29 4.97 8.06
CA GLU A 42 -9.52 3.53 8.17
C GLU A 42 -8.50 2.77 7.32
N GLY A 43 -8.07 1.60 7.80
CA GLY A 43 -7.15 0.72 7.09
C GLY A 43 -7.85 -0.43 6.37
N PHE A 44 -7.41 -0.71 5.15
CA PHE A 44 -7.88 -1.82 4.32
C PHE A 44 -6.67 -2.65 3.94
N VAL A 45 -6.61 -3.88 4.43
CA VAL A 45 -5.50 -4.80 4.24
C VAL A 45 -5.80 -5.67 3.03
N GLU A 46 -4.94 -5.59 2.02
CA GLU A 46 -5.03 -6.42 0.82
C GLU A 46 -4.07 -7.60 1.00
N PRO A 47 -4.56 -8.85 1.02
CA PRO A 47 -3.71 -10.01 1.17
C PRO A 47 -2.80 -10.19 -0.05
N ARG A 48 -1.71 -10.96 0.14
CA ARG A 48 -0.84 -11.35 -0.97
C ARG A 48 -1.66 -12.13 -2.00
N THR A 49 -1.46 -11.80 -3.27
CA THR A 49 -1.95 -12.58 -4.40
C THR A 49 -0.78 -13.20 -5.15
N THR A 50 -1.04 -13.92 -6.24
CA THR A 50 0.00 -14.48 -7.12
C THR A 50 0.94 -13.42 -7.68
N VAL A 51 0.46 -12.18 -7.87
CA VAL A 51 1.20 -11.10 -8.55
C VAL A 51 1.47 -9.87 -7.68
N SER A 52 0.93 -9.83 -6.46
CA SER A 52 1.05 -8.68 -5.55
C SER A 52 1.40 -9.11 -4.14
N GLU A 53 2.29 -8.36 -3.49
CA GLU A 53 2.59 -8.51 -2.07
C GLU A 53 1.44 -7.99 -1.19
N VAL A 54 1.52 -8.23 0.12
CA VAL A 54 0.54 -7.66 1.07
C VAL A 54 0.68 -6.14 1.06
N THR A 55 -0.45 -5.45 0.96
CA THR A 55 -0.49 -3.99 1.02
C THR A 55 -1.48 -3.51 2.07
N MET A 56 -1.18 -2.35 2.65
CA MET A 56 -2.13 -1.61 3.48
C MET A 56 -2.52 -0.33 2.75
N LEU A 57 -3.82 -0.19 2.52
CA LEU A 57 -4.47 1.00 2.00
C LEU A 57 -5.08 1.77 3.17
N LEU A 58 -4.67 3.01 3.37
CA LEU A 58 -5.28 3.92 4.33
C LEU A 58 -6.19 4.88 3.59
N VAL A 59 -7.42 5.06 4.06
CA VAL A 59 -8.41 5.97 3.47
C VAL A 59 -8.95 6.91 4.55
N ALA A 60 -8.70 8.21 4.39
CA ALA A 60 -9.21 9.26 5.26
C ALA A 60 -10.71 9.52 5.07
N HIS A 61 -11.28 10.35 5.96
CA HIS A 61 -12.71 10.66 5.96
C HIS A 61 -13.24 11.28 4.66
N ASP A 62 -12.43 12.07 3.97
CA ASP A 62 -12.74 12.74 2.70
C ASP A 62 -12.45 11.86 1.47
N GLY A 63 -11.91 10.66 1.69
CA GLY A 63 -11.54 9.72 0.64
C GLY A 63 -10.12 9.89 0.12
N GLU A 64 -9.32 10.83 0.63
CA GLU A 64 -7.89 10.83 0.34
C GLU A 64 -7.26 9.53 0.85
N TRP A 65 -6.30 8.99 0.10
CA TRP A 65 -5.76 7.67 0.40
C TRP A 65 -4.27 7.55 0.08
N THR A 66 -3.61 6.60 0.76
CA THR A 66 -2.27 6.12 0.41
C THR A 66 -2.22 4.61 0.50
N ARG A 67 -1.38 3.97 -0.30
CA ARG A 67 -1.17 2.51 -0.28
C ARG A 67 0.31 2.21 -0.22
N ARG A 68 0.72 1.30 0.67
CA ARG A 68 2.10 0.84 0.83
C ARG A 68 2.18 -0.67 0.99
N ARG A 69 3.31 -1.24 0.59
CA ARG A 69 3.64 -2.64 0.87
C ARG A 69 3.92 -2.79 2.35
N VAL A 70 3.55 -3.93 2.91
CA VAL A 70 3.73 -4.23 4.33
C VAL A 70 4.19 -5.67 4.51
N PRO A 71 4.94 -5.98 5.59
CA PRO A 71 5.53 -7.32 5.77
C PRO A 71 4.51 -8.47 5.82
N SER A 72 3.32 -8.25 6.37
CA SER A 72 2.25 -9.27 6.47
C SER A 72 0.89 -8.65 6.81
N VAL A 73 -0.17 -9.44 6.67
CA VAL A 73 -1.54 -9.07 7.09
C VAL A 73 -1.58 -8.80 8.59
N GLN A 74 -0.96 -9.67 9.40
CA GLN A 74 -0.89 -9.50 10.85
C GLN A 74 -0.17 -8.19 11.21
N TRP A 75 0.97 -7.90 10.56
CA TRP A 75 1.70 -6.66 10.80
C TRP A 75 0.83 -5.43 10.50
N ALA A 76 0.02 -5.48 9.44
CA ALA A 76 -0.86 -4.37 9.05
C ALA A 76 -1.92 -4.08 10.13
N HIS A 77 -2.59 -5.13 10.62
CA HIS A 77 -3.55 -5.00 11.71
C HIS A 77 -2.89 -4.54 13.02
N ASP A 78 -1.73 -5.09 13.38
CA ASP A 78 -0.98 -4.67 14.56
C ASP A 78 -0.53 -3.21 14.47
N PHE A 79 -0.09 -2.78 13.28
CA PHE A 79 0.28 -1.39 13.02
C PHE A 79 -0.92 -0.46 13.18
N ALA A 80 -2.06 -0.80 12.59
CA ALA A 80 -3.29 -0.01 12.69
C ALA A 80 -3.79 0.07 14.14
N ASN A 81 -3.81 -1.06 14.86
CA ASN A 81 -4.20 -1.15 16.26
C ASN A 81 -3.32 -0.25 17.16
N LYS A 82 -2.00 -0.25 16.95
CA LYS A 82 -1.07 0.64 17.69
C LYS A 82 -1.33 2.12 17.47
N LEU A 83 -1.94 2.49 16.35
CA LEU A 83 -2.29 3.86 16.01
C LEU A 83 -3.76 4.20 16.32
N GLY A 84 -4.54 3.26 16.87
CA GLY A 84 -5.97 3.44 17.12
C GLY A 84 -6.80 3.56 15.83
N VAL A 85 -6.32 2.99 14.72
CA VAL A 85 -6.97 3.01 13.41
C VAL A 85 -7.75 1.71 13.22
N PRO A 86 -9.06 1.75 12.95
CA PRO A 86 -9.81 0.54 12.58
C PRO A 86 -9.28 -0.02 11.26
N SER A 87 -9.18 -1.34 11.16
CA SER A 87 -8.66 -2.01 9.97
C SER A 87 -9.47 -3.24 9.58
N TYR A 88 -9.58 -3.48 8.27
CA TYR A 88 -10.45 -4.51 7.68
C TYR A 88 -9.72 -5.27 6.57
N ASP A 89 -10.11 -6.51 6.30
CA ASP A 89 -9.70 -7.22 5.09
C ASP A 89 -10.45 -6.64 3.88
N ALA A 90 -9.70 -6.06 2.95
CA ALA A 90 -10.24 -5.42 1.75
C ALA A 90 -10.99 -6.41 0.85
N ALA A 91 -10.60 -7.69 0.83
CA ALA A 91 -11.27 -8.71 0.04
C ALA A 91 -12.65 -9.08 0.61
N VAL A 92 -12.89 -8.80 1.90
CA VAL A 92 -14.16 -9.05 2.58
C VAL A 92 -15.09 -7.85 2.47
N VAL A 93 -14.61 -6.65 2.82
CA VAL A 93 -15.47 -5.45 2.91
C VAL A 93 -15.48 -4.60 1.63
N GLY A 94 -14.51 -4.80 0.74
CA GLY A 94 -14.33 -3.98 -0.45
C GLY A 94 -13.71 -2.61 -0.16
N ILE A 95 -13.49 -1.84 -1.23
CA ILE A 95 -12.92 -0.49 -1.16
C ILE A 95 -14.03 0.55 -0.95
N PRO A 96 -13.88 1.49 0.00
CA PRO A 96 -14.96 2.39 0.38
C PRO A 96 -15.31 3.40 -0.73
N GLN A 97 -16.59 3.75 -0.82
CA GLN A 97 -17.10 4.65 -1.86
C GLN A 97 -16.41 6.02 -1.84
N ARG A 98 -16.11 6.58 -0.65
CA ARG A 98 -15.42 7.88 -0.52
C ARG A 98 -14.08 7.94 -1.26
N MET A 99 -13.32 6.84 -1.31
CA MET A 99 -12.08 6.77 -2.07
C MET A 99 -12.34 6.85 -3.59
N ARG A 100 -13.40 6.19 -4.06
CA ARG A 100 -13.82 6.24 -5.47
C ARG A 100 -14.24 7.65 -5.85
N ASP A 101 -15.01 8.31 -4.97
CA ASP A 101 -15.45 9.69 -5.18
C ASP A 101 -14.26 10.67 -5.20
N TYR A 102 -13.29 10.47 -4.30
CA TYR A 102 -12.05 11.25 -4.31
C TYR A 102 -11.31 11.10 -5.65
N ASN A 103 -11.14 9.88 -6.15
CA ASN A 103 -10.50 9.64 -7.44
C ASN A 103 -11.26 10.30 -8.60
N SER A 104 -12.59 10.27 -8.59
CA SER A 104 -13.42 10.97 -9.57
C SER A 104 -13.22 12.48 -9.54
N ARG A 105 -13.16 13.09 -8.34
CA ARG A 105 -12.86 14.52 -8.17
C ARG A 105 -11.46 14.87 -8.66
N GLN A 106 -10.45 14.07 -8.32
CA GLN A 106 -9.06 14.28 -8.78
C GLN A 106 -8.94 14.16 -10.31
N LYS A 107 -9.63 13.18 -10.92
CA LYS A 107 -9.66 13.02 -12.38
C LYS A 107 -10.33 14.21 -13.06
N ALA A 108 -11.45 14.68 -12.54
CA ALA A 108 -12.14 15.86 -13.06
C ALA A 108 -11.28 17.13 -12.92
N ALA A 109 -10.60 17.31 -11.79
CA ALA A 109 -9.67 18.43 -11.59
C ALA A 109 -8.44 18.39 -12.52
N LYS A 110 -8.00 17.19 -12.92
CA LYS A 110 -6.86 16.99 -13.83
C LYS A 110 -7.24 17.11 -15.32
N ALA A 111 -8.53 17.07 -15.67
CA ALA A 111 -9.02 17.27 -17.03
C ALA A 111 -9.53 18.72 -17.19
N PRO A 112 -9.01 19.48 -18.17
CA PRO A 112 -9.40 19.23 -19.55
C PRO A 112 -8.19 19.07 -20.48
N ASN A 113 -8.23 18.05 -21.34
CA ASN A 113 -7.37 17.99 -22.51
C ASN A 113 -7.98 18.90 -23.59
N PRO A 114 -7.34 20.02 -23.98
CA PRO A 114 -7.89 20.93 -24.99
C PRO A 114 -7.93 20.32 -26.41
N PHE A 115 -7.39 19.11 -26.59
CA PHE A 115 -7.36 18.37 -27.85
C PHE A 115 -8.38 17.21 -27.91
N SER A 116 -9.25 17.06 -26.91
CA SER A 116 -10.37 16.13 -27.02
C SER A 116 -11.40 16.74 -27.98
N GLN A 117 -11.40 16.29 -29.24
CA GLN A 117 -12.44 16.68 -30.19
C GLN A 117 -13.81 16.25 -29.62
N PRO A 118 -14.85 17.12 -29.68
CA PRO A 118 -16.20 16.67 -29.38
C PRO A 118 -16.60 15.54 -30.35
N PRO A 119 -17.48 14.61 -29.93
CA PRO A 119 -17.99 13.61 -30.85
C PRO A 119 -18.60 14.32 -32.08
N PRO A 120 -18.39 13.81 -33.31
CA PRO A 120 -19.04 14.40 -34.47
C PRO A 120 -20.55 14.39 -34.22
N THR A 121 -21.15 15.57 -34.20
CA THR A 121 -22.60 15.70 -34.26
C THR A 121 -23.02 15.22 -35.64
N ASP A 122 -23.55 13.99 -35.71
CA ASP A 122 -24.34 13.56 -36.84
C ASP A 122 -25.55 14.48 -36.93
N THR A 123 -25.43 15.48 -37.80
CA THR A 123 -26.58 16.26 -38.26
C THR A 123 -27.06 15.55 -39.54
N PRO A 124 -28.34 15.18 -39.64
CA PRO A 124 -28.89 14.47 -40.80
C PRO A 124 -28.79 15.27 -42.10
#